data_AF-A0A2T8INH3-F1
#
_entry.id   AF-A0A2T8INH3-F1
#
_cell.length_a   1.000
_cell.length_b   1.000
_cell.length_c   1.000
_cell.angle_alpha   90.00
_cell.angle_beta   90.00
_cell.angle_gamma   90.00
#
_symmetry.space_group_name_H-M   'P 1'
#
loop_
_entity.id
_entity.type
_entity.pdbx_description
1 polymer ?
#
loop_
_entity_poly.entity_id
_entity_poly.type
_entity_poly.pdbx_seq_one_letter_code
_entity_poly.pdbx_strand_id
1 'polypeptide(L)'
;MHSWTQRLLTAATTAAVLLAAVCAAASALDAFHVPAVQAQAHVTKINRFHKQINGNDKVTLTFNVSANLESLFTWNTKQVFVFLTAEYENAKNSLNQGILKLFD
;
A
#
# COMPACT_ATOMS: atom_id res chain seq x y z
N MET A 1 -5.52 -10.08 57.94
CA MET A 1 -4.49 -10.60 57.02
C MET A 1 -4.82 -10.11 55.62
N HIS A 2 -4.29 -8.95 55.22
CA HIS A 2 -4.36 -8.52 53.82
C HIS A 2 -3.37 -9.38 53.04
N SER A 3 -3.89 -10.47 52.52
CA SER A 3 -3.17 -11.62 52.00
C SER A 3 -2.38 -11.26 50.76
N TRP A 4 -1.22 -11.90 50.62
CA TRP A 4 -0.35 -11.87 49.43
C TRP A 4 -1.11 -11.92 48.09
N THR A 5 -2.28 -12.55 48.06
CA THR A 5 -3.20 -12.61 46.93
C THR A 5 -3.67 -11.23 46.44
N GLN A 6 -3.92 -10.27 47.34
CA GLN A 6 -4.34 -8.91 46.95
C GLN A 6 -3.20 -8.14 46.29
N ARG A 7 -1.96 -8.30 46.76
CA ARG A 7 -0.77 -7.68 46.15
C ARG A 7 -0.52 -8.22 44.74
N LEU A 8 -0.65 -9.54 44.57
CA LEU A 8 -0.54 -10.19 43.26
C LEU A 8 -1.66 -9.73 42.30
N LEU A 9 -2.89 -9.62 42.80
CA LEU A 9 -4.02 -9.14 42.01
C LEU A 9 -3.81 -7.68 41.57
N THR A 10 -3.34 -6.79 42.46
CA THR A 10 -3.03 -5.40 42.12
C THR A 10 -1.89 -5.29 41.10
N ALA A 11 -0.86 -6.11 41.22
CA ALA A 11 0.23 -6.15 40.24
C ALA A 11 -0.26 -6.63 38.87
N ALA A 12 -1.08 -7.68 38.84
CA ALA A 12 -1.66 -8.22 37.61
C ALA A 12 -2.61 -7.22 36.93
N THR A 13 -3.49 -6.57 37.69
CA THR A 13 -4.41 -5.56 37.13
C THR A 13 -3.67 -4.33 36.62
N THR A 14 -2.61 -3.90 37.31
CA THR A 14 -1.77 -2.79 36.85
C THR A 14 -1.05 -3.14 35.54
N ALA A 15 -0.48 -4.35 35.43
CA ALA A 15 0.12 -4.82 34.19
C ALA A 15 -0.90 -4.90 33.05
N ALA A 16 -2.12 -5.37 33.31
CA ALA A 16 -3.19 -5.43 32.33
C ALA A 16 -3.63 -4.04 31.85
N VAL A 17 -3.76 -3.07 32.75
CA VAL A 17 -4.10 -1.67 32.41
C VAL A 17 -2.99 -1.02 31.58
N LEU A 18 -1.72 -1.23 31.93
CA LEU A 18 -0.60 -0.72 31.15
C LEU A 18 -0.58 -1.31 29.75
N LEU A 19 -0.79 -2.62 29.63
CA LEU A 19 -0.88 -3.27 28.32
C LEU A 19 -2.05 -2.72 27.50
N ALA A 20 -3.22 -2.55 28.11
CA ALA A 20 -4.38 -1.95 27.44
C ALA A 20 -4.11 -0.52 26.98
N ALA A 21 -3.43 0.29 27.80
CA ALA A 21 -3.03 1.65 27.45
C ALA A 21 -2.05 1.68 26.27
N VAL A 22 -1.06 0.78 26.25
CA VAL A 22 -0.11 0.66 25.11
C VAL A 22 -0.84 0.22 23.84
N CYS A 23 -1.75 -0.75 23.92
CA CYS A 23 -2.55 -1.18 22.78
C CYS A 23 -3.44 -0.04 22.24
N ALA A 24 -4.06 0.73 23.13
CA ALA A 24 -4.88 1.88 22.75
C ALA A 24 -4.04 2.98 22.10
N ALA A 25 -2.86 3.29 22.66
CA ALA A 25 -1.93 4.25 22.09
C ALA A 25 -1.45 3.81 20.70
N ALA A 26 -1.02 2.55 20.54
CA ALA A 26 -0.59 2.01 19.26
C ALA A 26 -1.71 2.08 18.20
N SER A 27 -2.94 1.76 18.59
CA SER A 27 -4.11 1.85 17.69
C SER A 27 -4.43 3.30 17.31
N ALA A 28 -4.28 4.25 18.23
CA ALA A 28 -4.48 5.67 17.96
C ALA A 28 -3.39 6.21 17.02
N LEU A 29 -2.13 5.87 17.25
CA LEU A 29 -1.03 6.26 16.37
C LEU A 29 -1.25 5.78 14.94
N ASP A 30 -1.71 4.53 14.77
CA ASP A 30 -2.02 3.97 13.46
C ASP A 30 -3.23 4.66 12.81
N ALA A 31 -4.25 5.03 13.60
CA ALA A 31 -5.43 5.75 13.11
C ALA A 31 -5.13 7.18 12.63
N PHE A 32 -4.12 7.83 13.20
CA PHE A 32 -3.66 9.17 12.80
C PHE A 32 -2.47 9.14 11.82
N HIS A 33 -1.96 7.96 11.49
CA HIS A 33 -0.86 7.81 10.54
C HIS A 33 -1.36 8.07 9.12
N VAL A 34 -0.85 9.14 8.51
CA VAL A 34 -1.09 9.43 7.09
C VAL A 34 0.08 8.90 6.29
N PRO A 35 -0.08 7.82 5.50
CA PRO A 35 1.03 7.24 4.78
C PRO A 35 1.51 8.16 3.65
N ALA A 36 2.79 8.48 3.65
CA ALA A 36 3.43 9.22 2.57
C ALA A 36 4.02 8.24 1.56
N VAL A 37 3.24 7.92 0.52
CA VAL A 37 3.70 7.03 -0.56
C VAL A 37 4.33 7.87 -1.67
N GLN A 38 5.58 7.55 -2.02
CA GLN A 38 6.23 8.10 -3.21
C GLN A 38 6.32 7.00 -4.26
N ALA A 39 5.56 7.14 -5.34
CA ALA A 39 5.63 6.27 -6.50
C ALA A 39 6.09 7.07 -7.72
N GLN A 40 7.14 6.59 -8.38
CA GLN A 40 7.68 7.16 -9.59
C GLN A 40 7.73 6.06 -10.66
N ALA A 41 7.02 6.27 -11.76
CA ALA A 41 7.08 5.40 -12.93
C ALA A 41 7.85 6.14 -14.03
N HIS A 42 8.99 5.60 -14.43
CA HIS A 42 9.79 6.15 -15.53
C HIS A 42 9.75 5.22 -16.74
N VAL A 43 9.39 5.78 -17.89
CA VAL A 43 9.41 5.04 -19.17
C VAL A 43 10.87 4.86 -19.57
N THR A 44 11.41 3.66 -19.36
CA THR A 44 12.83 3.42 -19.61
C THR A 44 13.10 3.08 -21.08
N LYS A 45 12.14 2.44 -21.76
CA LYS A 45 12.32 2.08 -23.17
C LYS A 45 10.99 1.91 -23.89
N ILE A 46 10.86 2.55 -25.04
CA ILE A 46 9.80 2.29 -26.01
C ILE A 46 10.36 1.28 -27.00
N ASN A 47 10.05 0.00 -26.82
CA ASN A 47 10.52 -1.03 -27.74
C ASN A 47 9.59 -1.06 -28.97
N ARG A 48 10.11 -0.49 -30.07
CA ARG A 48 9.73 -0.67 -31.48
C ARG A 48 8.26 -1.01 -31.77
N PHE A 49 7.57 -0.06 -32.38
CA PHE A 49 6.30 -0.31 -33.09
C PHE A 49 6.51 -1.42 -34.13
N HIS A 50 5.89 -2.58 -33.92
CA HIS A 50 5.77 -3.59 -34.97
C HIS A 50 4.39 -3.44 -35.60
N LYS A 51 4.37 -2.85 -36.79
CA LYS A 51 3.19 -2.80 -37.64
C LYS A 51 2.98 -4.21 -38.20
N GLN A 52 2.04 -4.96 -37.64
CA GLN A 52 1.74 -6.31 -38.12
C GLN A 52 0.94 -6.21 -39.42
N ILE A 53 1.40 -6.87 -40.48
CA ILE A 53 0.76 -6.84 -41.81
C ILE A 53 -0.73 -7.30 -41.77
N ASN A 54 -1.12 -8.09 -40.74
CA ASN A 54 -2.47 -8.60 -40.53
C ASN A 54 -3.33 -7.81 -39.51
N GLY A 55 -3.02 -6.54 -39.23
CA GLY A 55 -4.01 -5.58 -38.71
C GLY A 55 -4.00 -5.28 -37.21
N ASN A 56 -3.14 -5.92 -36.41
CA ASN A 56 -2.98 -5.55 -35.00
C ASN A 56 -1.62 -4.88 -34.76
N ASP A 57 -1.63 -3.58 -34.51
CA ASP A 57 -0.44 -2.85 -34.09
C ASP A 57 -0.12 -3.21 -32.64
N LYS A 58 1.02 -3.88 -32.44
CA LYS A 58 1.52 -4.26 -31.13
C LYS A 58 2.64 -3.30 -30.72
N VAL A 59 2.43 -2.59 -29.63
CA VAL A 59 3.44 -1.71 -29.01
C VAL A 59 3.90 -2.36 -27.71
N THR A 60 5.21 -2.54 -27.55
CA THR A 60 5.80 -3.05 -26.31
C THR A 60 6.48 -1.89 -25.59
N LEU A 61 5.89 -1.46 -24.49
CA LEU A 61 6.43 -0.41 -23.63
C LEU A 61 7.10 -1.06 -22.41
N THR A 62 8.30 -0.61 -22.08
CA THR A 62 9.02 -1.03 -20.88
C THR A 62 9.09 0.12 -19.90
N PHE A 63 8.47 -0.06 -18.75
CA PHE A 63 8.42 0.90 -17.66
C PHE A 63 9.27 0.39 -16.50
N ASN A 64 9.97 1.30 -15.81
CA ASN A 64 10.58 1.04 -14.52
C ASN A 64 9.75 1.76 -13.46
N VAL A 65 9.18 0.99 -12.54
CA VAL A 65 8.34 1.50 -11.46
C VAL A 65 9.13 1.39 -10.17
N SER A 66 9.42 2.52 -9.56
CA SER A 66 9.98 2.61 -8.21
C SER A 66 8.91 3.17 -7.28
N ALA A 67 8.57 2.44 -6.23
CA ALA A 67 7.60 2.90 -5.24
C ALA A 67 8.14 2.61 -3.84
N ASN A 68 8.18 3.64 -2.99
CA ASN A 68 8.41 3.45 -1.57
C ASN A 68 7.07 3.23 -0.86
N LEU A 69 6.84 1.99 -0.43
CA LEU A 69 5.64 1.54 0.26
C LEU A 69 5.89 1.32 1.76
N GLU A 70 7.07 1.63 2.28
CA GLU A 70 7.45 1.39 3.68
C GLU A 70 6.46 2.01 4.65
N SER A 71 5.99 3.21 4.32
CA SER A 71 5.00 3.95 5.12
C SER A 71 3.61 3.27 5.19
N LEU A 72 3.31 2.29 4.35
CA LEU A 72 2.04 1.55 4.37
C LEU A 72 2.08 0.33 5.31
N PHE A 73 3.26 -0.12 5.72
CA PHE A 73 3.41 -1.29 6.58
C PHE A 73 3.40 -0.88 8.06
N THR A 74 2.19 -0.74 8.60
CA THR A 74 1.97 -0.53 10.04
C THR A 74 1.55 -1.82 10.73
N TRP A 75 1.38 -1.77 12.06
CA TRP A 75 0.99 -2.93 12.86
C TRP A 75 -0.39 -3.51 12.49
N ASN A 76 -1.32 -2.70 11.96
CA ASN A 76 -2.65 -3.15 11.56
C ASN A 76 -2.76 -3.54 10.07
N THR A 77 -1.78 -3.18 9.22
CA THR A 77 -1.87 -3.46 7.77
C THR A 77 -1.88 -4.96 7.48
N LYS A 78 -3.00 -5.45 6.95
CA LYS A 78 -3.18 -6.88 6.60
C LYS A 78 -2.82 -7.23 5.16
N GLN A 79 -3.09 -6.33 4.21
CA GLN A 79 -2.85 -6.55 2.79
C GLN A 79 -2.68 -5.21 2.08
N VAL A 80 -1.75 -5.16 1.12
CA VAL A 80 -1.52 -4.01 0.24
C VAL A 80 -1.75 -4.45 -1.20
N PHE A 81 -2.57 -3.70 -1.94
CA PHE A 81 -2.79 -3.91 -3.38
C PHE A 81 -2.18 -2.76 -4.17
N VAL A 82 -1.44 -3.09 -5.23
CA VAL A 82 -0.78 -2.11 -6.09
C VAL A 82 -1.31 -2.27 -7.51
N PHE A 83 -1.81 -1.17 -8.08
CA PHE A 83 -2.34 -1.12 -9.44
C PHE A 83 -1.64 -0.02 -10.23
N LEU A 84 -1.41 -0.28 -11.52
CA LEU A 84 -0.89 0.73 -12.44
C LEU A 84 -2.00 1.09 -13.44
N THR A 85 -2.42 2.35 -13.42
CA THR A 85 -3.39 2.87 -14.37
C THR A 85 -2.66 3.61 -15.48
N ALA A 86 -2.92 3.22 -16.72
CA ALA A 86 -2.47 3.95 -17.90
C ALA A 86 -3.59 4.88 -18.36
N GLU A 87 -3.36 6.19 -18.30
CA GLU A 87 -4.25 7.19 -18.85
C GLU A 87 -3.69 7.68 -20.18
N TYR A 88 -4.54 7.70 -21.22
CA TYR A 88 -4.16 8.22 -22.53
C TYR A 88 -5.29 9.05 -23.13
N GLU A 89 -4.90 10.12 -23.80
CA GLU A 89 -5.80 11.02 -24.53
C GLU A 89 -5.75 10.69 -26.03
N ASN A 90 -6.90 10.74 -26.72
CA ASN A 90 -6.97 10.58 -28.17
C ASN A 90 -7.92 11.64 -28.75
N ALA A 91 -7.75 12.02 -30.02
CA ALA A 91 -8.57 13.04 -30.69
C ALA A 91 -10.09 12.75 -30.69
N LYS A 92 -10.49 11.49 -30.44
CA LYS A 92 -11.90 11.07 -30.30
C LYS A 92 -12.42 11.02 -28.86
N ASN A 93 -11.56 10.97 -27.85
CA ASN A 93 -11.94 10.88 -26.43
C ASN A 93 -10.85 11.50 -25.55
N SER A 94 -11.25 12.49 -24.74
CA SER A 94 -10.35 13.28 -23.88
C SER A 94 -9.74 12.49 -22.72
N LEU A 95 -10.32 11.34 -22.33
CA LEU A 95 -9.79 10.50 -21.26
C LEU A 95 -10.16 9.03 -21.51
N ASN A 96 -9.17 8.19 -21.83
CA ASN A 96 -9.32 6.74 -21.78
C ASN A 96 -8.39 6.19 -20.68
N GLN A 97 -8.97 5.45 -19.73
CA GLN A 97 -8.24 4.84 -18.62
C GLN A 97 -8.21 3.31 -18.82
N GLY A 98 -7.02 2.73 -18.83
CA GLY A 98 -6.80 1.29 -18.81
C GLY A 98 -6.13 0.87 -17.51
N ILE A 99 -6.68 -0.14 -16.83
CA ILE A 99 -6.08 -0.69 -15.61
C ILE A 99 -5.19 -1.86 -16.00
N LEU A 100 -3.91 -1.78 -15.65
CA LEU A 100 -2.98 -2.90 -15.77
C LEU A 100 -2.93 -3.64 -14.43
N LYS A 101 -3.48 -4.86 -14.39
CA LYS A 101 -3.40 -5.73 -13.22
C LYS A 101 -1.97 -6.27 -13.12
N LEU A 102 -1.26 -5.95 -12.04
CA LEU A 102 0.16 -6.28 -11.92
C LEU A 102 0.45 -7.69 -11.39
N PHE A 103 -0.48 -8.36 -10.70
CA PHE A 103 -0.34 -9.77 -10.27
C PHE A 103 -1.73 -10.43 -10.07
N ASP A 104 -1.81 -11.77 -10.15
CA ASP A 104 -2.94 -12.58 -9.68
C ASP A 104 -2.75 -12.98 -8.20
#